data_AF-A0A317NFL7-F1
#
_entry.id   AF-A0A317NFL7-F1
#
_cell.length_a   1.000
_cell.length_b   1.000
_cell.length_c   1.000
_cell.angle_alpha   90.00
_cell.angle_beta   90.00
_cell.angle_gamma   90.00
#
_symmetry.space_group_name_H-M   'P 1'
#
loop_
_entity.id
_entity.type
_entity.pdbx_description
1 polymer ?
#
loop_
_entity_poly.entity_id
_entity_poly.type
_entity_poly.pdbx_seq_one_letter_code
_entity_poly.pdbx_strand_id
1 'polypeptide(L)'
;MGISIAVQNQIHELVRSFHGPVATTLAEMALEAPTGTMLGGIHAYADTMFNSYQLTLLLDELSKTVTRNEREDEVVHVLREAARDAIDRHGYLWFSGD
;
A
#
# COMPACT_ATOMS: atom_id res chain seq x y z
N MET A 1 -10.91 4.85 11.23
CA MET A 1 -9.49 5.15 10.99
C MET A 1 -8.97 4.09 10.05
N GLY A 2 -8.46 4.49 8.91
CA GLY A 2 -8.09 3.60 7.82
C GLY A 2 -7.14 4.31 6.87
N ILE A 3 -6.39 3.53 6.10
CA ILE A 3 -5.40 4.04 5.16
C ILE A 3 -5.99 3.96 3.74
N SER A 4 -6.29 5.11 3.16
CA SER A 4 -6.69 5.19 1.75
C SER A 4 -5.47 4.98 0.86
N ILE A 5 -5.66 4.28 -0.26
CA ILE A 5 -4.59 3.99 -1.23
C ILE A 5 -4.92 4.70 -2.54
N ALA A 6 -3.96 5.41 -3.11
CA ALA A 6 -4.10 6.12 -4.37
C ALA A 6 -2.91 5.86 -5.29
N VAL A 7 -3.18 5.39 -6.50
CA VAL A 7 -2.20 5.28 -7.57
C VAL A 7 -2.11 6.62 -8.28
N GLN A 8 -0.89 7.15 -8.37
CA GLN A 8 -0.58 8.38 -9.07
C GLN A 8 0.38 8.10 -10.23
N ASN A 9 0.28 8.83 -11.33
CA ASN A 9 1.27 8.78 -12.42
C ASN A 9 2.50 9.66 -12.09
N GLN A 10 3.44 9.76 -13.03
CA GLN A 10 4.68 10.53 -12.84
C GLN A 10 4.45 12.03 -12.54
N ILE A 11 3.32 12.61 -12.96
CA ILE A 11 2.96 14.02 -12.71
C ILE A 11 2.01 14.19 -11.51
N HIS A 12 1.89 13.18 -10.65
CA HIS A 12 1.01 13.16 -9.47
C HIS A 12 -0.49 13.24 -9.77
N GLU A 13 -0.91 12.95 -11.00
CA GLU A 13 -2.33 12.84 -11.33
C GLU A 13 -2.90 11.55 -10.75
N LEU A 14 -4.05 11.64 -10.10
CA LEU A 14 -4.75 10.50 -9.54
C LEU A 14 -5.27 9.60 -10.67
N VAL A 15 -4.82 8.36 -10.69
CA VAL A 15 -5.25 7.37 -11.69
C VAL A 15 -6.32 6.44 -11.13
N ARG A 16 -6.15 6.00 -9.88
CA ARG A 16 -7.05 5.06 -9.21
C ARG A 16 -6.95 5.22 -7.70
N SER A 17 -8.05 5.00 -6.99
CA SER A 17 -8.06 4.95 -5.53
C SER A 17 -8.82 3.73 -5.01
N PHE A 18 -8.39 3.25 -3.84
CA PHE A 18 -9.01 2.15 -3.12
C PHE A 18 -9.44 2.63 -1.74
N HIS A 19 -10.68 2.30 -1.37
CA HIS A 19 -11.32 2.74 -0.13
C HIS A 19 -12.13 1.58 0.48
N GLY A 20 -12.58 1.76 1.72
CA GLY A 20 -13.50 0.83 2.38
C GLY A 20 -12.79 -0.21 3.26
N PRO A 21 -13.26 -1.46 3.31
CA PRO A 21 -12.74 -2.48 4.24
C PRO A 21 -11.22 -2.68 4.16
N VAL A 22 -10.67 -2.63 2.94
CA VAL A 22 -9.23 -2.70 2.66
C VAL A 22 -8.45 -1.61 3.41
N ALA A 23 -8.99 -0.40 3.51
CA ALA A 23 -8.33 0.71 4.18
C ALA A 23 -8.19 0.48 5.69
N THR A 24 -9.22 -0.09 6.33
CA THR A 24 -9.19 -0.41 7.75
C THR A 24 -8.20 -1.52 8.05
N THR A 25 -8.25 -2.63 7.29
CA THR A 25 -7.34 -3.76 7.50
C THR A 25 -5.89 -3.39 7.17
N LEU A 26 -5.64 -2.52 6.19
CA LEU A 26 -4.29 -2.00 5.93
C LEU A 26 -3.72 -1.24 7.13
N ALA A 27 -4.54 -0.44 7.83
CA ALA A 27 -4.09 0.28 9.01
C ALA A 27 -3.64 -0.67 10.13
N GLU A 28 -4.42 -1.73 10.38
CA GLU A 28 -4.07 -2.78 11.36
C GLU A 28 -2.77 -3.49 10.96
N MET A 29 -2.64 -3.88 9.67
CA MET A 29 -1.44 -4.53 9.16
C MET A 29 -0.20 -3.64 9.26
N ALA A 30 -0.31 -2.34 8.97
CA ALA A 30 0.81 -1.41 9.06
C ALA A 30 1.28 -1.19 10.52
N LEU A 31 0.34 -1.14 11.48
CA LEU A 31 0.65 -0.98 12.90
C LEU A 31 1.30 -2.24 13.51
N GLU A 32 0.95 -3.42 13.02
CA GLU A 32 1.52 -4.70 13.48
C GLU A 32 2.79 -5.11 12.73
N ALA A 33 3.11 -4.43 11.62
CA ALA A 33 4.26 -4.77 10.80
C ALA A 33 5.59 -4.61 11.56
N PRO A 34 6.56 -5.54 11.39
CA PRO A 34 7.86 -5.41 12.02
C PRO A 34 8.59 -4.13 11.59
N THR A 35 9.39 -3.56 12.50
CA THR A 35 10.19 -2.37 12.17
C THR A 35 11.17 -2.66 11.03
N GLY A 36 11.23 -1.76 10.05
CA GLY A 36 12.13 -1.87 8.89
C GLY A 36 11.53 -2.56 7.68
N THR A 37 10.27 -3.01 7.75
CA THR A 37 9.53 -3.48 6.57
C THR A 37 8.88 -2.30 5.83
N MET A 38 8.56 -2.51 4.55
CA MET A 38 7.83 -1.56 3.73
C MET A 38 6.41 -1.34 4.26
N LEU A 39 5.72 -2.39 4.71
CA LEU A 39 4.41 -2.26 5.37
C LEU A 39 4.47 -1.40 6.64
N GLY A 40 5.51 -1.60 7.46
CA GLY A 40 5.72 -0.79 8.67
C GLY A 40 6.16 0.65 8.39
N GLY A 41 6.57 0.94 7.15
CA GLY A 41 6.82 2.29 6.67
C GLY A 41 5.56 3.06 6.29
N ILE A 42 4.39 2.40 6.21
CA ILE A 42 3.11 3.05 5.94
C ILE A 42 2.57 3.64 7.25
N HIS A 43 2.46 4.95 7.32
CA HIS A 43 1.96 5.63 8.51
C HIS A 43 0.42 5.61 8.56
N ALA A 44 -0.13 5.04 9.64
CA ALA A 44 -1.58 4.98 9.84
C ALA A 44 -2.25 6.34 10.08
N TYR A 45 -1.49 7.36 10.46
CA TYR A 45 -1.97 8.69 10.86
C TYR A 45 -1.30 9.83 10.09
N ALA A 46 -0.62 9.51 8.98
CA ALA A 46 0.07 10.48 8.15
C ALA A 46 0.12 10.00 6.69
N ASP A 47 0.42 10.93 5.80
CA ASP A 47 0.62 10.60 4.40
C ASP A 47 1.97 9.90 4.20
N THR A 48 1.95 8.81 3.43
CA THR A 48 3.14 8.07 3.02
C THR A 48 3.12 7.91 1.51
N MET A 49 4.27 8.10 0.84
CA MET A 49 4.37 7.94 -0.61
C MET A 49 5.54 7.03 -0.95
N PHE A 50 5.27 6.03 -1.79
CA PHE A 50 6.30 5.15 -2.35
C PHE A 50 6.48 5.40 -3.84
N ASN A 51 7.73 5.57 -4.25
CA ASN A 51 8.14 5.60 -5.66
C ASN A 51 8.31 4.19 -6.24
N SER A 52 8.52 4.08 -7.55
CA SER A 52 8.63 2.76 -8.23
C SER A 52 9.73 1.84 -7.66
N TYR A 53 10.83 2.40 -7.15
CA TYR A 53 11.88 1.61 -6.49
C TYR A 53 11.39 1.01 -5.17
N GLN A 54 10.80 1.83 -4.31
CA GLN A 54 10.18 1.39 -3.05
C GLN A 54 9.03 0.40 -3.29
N LEU A 55 8.26 0.59 -4.36
CA LEU A 55 7.19 -0.34 -4.75
C LEU A 55 7.73 -1.71 -5.19
N THR A 56 8.91 -1.77 -5.79
CA THR A 56 9.56 -3.05 -6.11
C THR A 56 9.94 -3.80 -4.83
N LEU A 57 10.44 -3.09 -3.81
CA LEU A 57 10.73 -3.67 -2.49
C LEU A 57 9.44 -4.13 -1.78
N LEU A 58 8.39 -3.31 -1.85
CA LEU A 58 7.09 -3.66 -1.29
C LEU A 58 6.51 -4.91 -1.97
N LEU A 59 6.64 -5.06 -3.30
CA LEU A 59 6.18 -6.25 -4.01
C LEU A 59 6.92 -7.52 -3.59
N ASP A 60 8.25 -7.44 -3.40
CA ASP A 60 9.05 -8.56 -2.91
C ASP A 60 8.63 -8.94 -1.48
N GLU A 61 8.43 -7.96 -0.60
CA GLU A 61 7.93 -8.18 0.76
C GLU A 61 6.54 -8.84 0.74
N LEU A 62 5.59 -8.28 0.00
CA LEU A 62 4.23 -8.80 -0.13
C LEU A 62 4.22 -10.22 -0.67
N SER A 63 5.18 -10.62 -1.52
CA SER A 63 5.28 -12.00 -2.04
C SER A 63 5.59 -13.03 -0.95
N LYS A 64 6.19 -12.59 0.16
CA LYS A 64 6.61 -13.41 1.32
C LYS A 64 5.68 -13.26 2.52
N THR A 65 4.76 -12.28 2.49
CA THR A 65 3.78 -12.06 3.54
C THR A 65 2.85 -13.27 3.69
N VAL A 66 2.77 -13.79 4.91
CA VAL A 66 1.78 -14.80 5.30
C VAL A 66 0.59 -14.07 5.91
N THR A 67 -0.57 -14.23 5.28
CA THR A 67 -1.84 -13.63 5.70
C THR A 67 -2.56 -14.56 6.68
N ARG A 68 -3.30 -13.97 7.61
CA ARG A 68 -4.02 -14.68 8.68
C ARG A 68 -5.48 -14.94 8.34
N ASN A 69 -6.05 -14.16 7.43
CA ASN A 69 -7.47 -14.24 7.06
C ASN A 69 -7.71 -13.64 5.66
N GLU A 70 -8.92 -13.85 5.14
CA GLU A 70 -9.33 -13.40 3.80
C GLU A 70 -9.25 -11.88 3.60
N ARG A 71 -9.38 -11.08 4.66
CA ARG A 71 -9.28 -9.61 4.56
C ARG A 71 -7.84 -9.17 4.34
N GLU A 72 -6.89 -9.81 5.03
CA GLU A 72 -5.47 -9.56 4.79
C GLU A 72 -5.04 -10.01 3.38
N ASP A 73 -5.58 -11.14 2.91
CA ASP A 73 -5.39 -11.58 1.52
C ASP A 73 -5.88 -10.54 0.51
N GLU A 74 -7.06 -9.96 0.75
CA GLU A 74 -7.61 -8.88 -0.07
C GLU A 74 -6.71 -7.64 -0.06
N VAL A 75 -6.20 -7.22 1.11
CA VAL A 75 -5.26 -6.10 1.22
C VAL A 75 -3.98 -6.38 0.45
N VAL A 76 -3.36 -7.55 0.63
CA VAL A 76 -2.13 -7.92 -0.09
C VAL A 76 -2.38 -7.96 -1.60
N HIS A 77 -3.53 -8.46 -2.04
CA HIS A 77 -3.92 -8.45 -3.45
C HIS A 77 -4.03 -7.03 -4.00
N VAL A 78 -4.78 -6.15 -3.33
CA VAL A 78 -4.96 -4.75 -3.74
C VAL A 78 -3.63 -4.00 -3.77
N LEU A 79 -2.77 -4.17 -2.76
CA LEU A 79 -1.45 -3.55 -2.74
C LEU A 79 -0.57 -4.03 -3.89
N ARG A 80 -0.60 -5.33 -4.23
CA ARG A 80 0.16 -5.86 -5.36
C ARG A 80 -0.34 -5.29 -6.69
N GLU A 81 -1.66 -5.21 -6.89
CA GLU A 81 -2.23 -4.61 -8.09
C GLU A 81 -1.87 -3.12 -8.19
N ALA A 82 -2.09 -2.36 -7.12
CA ALA A 82 -1.84 -0.93 -7.10
C ALA A 82 -0.35 -0.60 -7.27
N ALA A 83 0.55 -1.38 -6.67
CA ALA A 83 1.99 -1.21 -6.83
C ALA A 83 2.45 -1.50 -8.27
N ARG A 84 1.94 -2.56 -8.91
CA ARG A 84 2.24 -2.85 -10.32
C ARG A 84 1.73 -1.73 -11.24
N ASP A 85 0.51 -1.29 -11.01
CA ASP A 85 -0.15 -0.23 -11.78
C ASP A 85 0.59 1.12 -11.66
N ALA A 86 1.13 1.43 -10.48
CA ALA A 86 2.00 2.58 -10.27
C ALA A 86 3.38 2.43 -10.95
N ILE A 87 4.01 1.25 -10.86
CA ILE A 87 5.31 0.97 -11.50
C ILE A 87 5.23 1.08 -13.02
N ASP A 88 4.19 0.49 -13.64
CA ASP A 88 3.99 0.50 -15.09
C ASP A 88 3.81 1.92 -15.65
N ARG A 89 3.37 2.85 -14.79
CA ARG A 89 3.19 4.27 -15.13
C ARG A 89 4.34 5.17 -14.69
N HIS A 90 5.45 4.60 -14.18
CA HIS A 90 6.55 5.34 -13.56
C HIS A 90 6.06 6.34 -12.50
N GLY A 91 5.03 5.93 -11.77
CA GLY A 91 4.30 6.75 -10.83
C GLY A 91 4.57 6.39 -9.38
N TYR A 92 3.60 6.74 -8.54
CA TYR A 92 3.67 6.64 -7.09
C TYR A 92 2.45 5.94 -6.52
N LEU A 93 2.64 5.30 -5.37
CA LEU A 93 1.55 4.87 -4.53
C LEU A 93 1.50 5.78 -3.31
N TRP A 94 0.40 6.49 -3.16
CA TRP A 94 0.14 7.38 -2.04
C TRP A 94 -0.82 6.71 -1.07
N PHE A 95 -0.43 6.71 0.20
CA PHE A 95 -1.20 6.23 1.32
C PHE A 95 -1.58 7.42 2.18
N SER A 96 -2.85 7.57 2.50
CA SER A 96 -3.35 8.64 3.36
C SER A 96 -4.04 8.04 4.58
N GLY A 97 -3.43 8.23 5.74
CA GLY A 97 -3.96 7.82 7.03
C GLY A 97 -4.92 8.86 7.63
N ASP A 98 -5.95 8.38 8.32
CA ASP A 98 -6.95 9.16 9.08
C ASP A 98 -6.86 8.84 10.57
#